data_AF-A0A0E9MEC8-F1
#
_entry.id   AF-A0A0E9MEC8-F1
#
_cell.length_a   1.000
_cell.length_b   1.000
_cell.length_c   1.000
_cell.angle_alpha   90.00
_cell.angle_beta   90.00
_cell.angle_gamma   90.00
#
_symmetry.space_group_name_H-M   'P 1'
#
loop_
_entity.id
_entity.type
_entity.pdbx_description
1 polymer ?
#
loop_
_entity_poly.entity_id
_entity_poly.type
_entity_poly.pdbx_seq_one_letter_code
_entity_poly.pdbx_strand_id
1 'polypeptide(L)' 'MTEKQAPERYKLSVRRIVFFTGIALILIGYGFLSVPPDAGPDVAEERAFKGLGLVVAGAALWLGSLLNS' A
#
# COMPACT_ATOMS: atom_id res chain seq x y z
N MET A 1 19.65 -33.09 26.89
CA MET A 1 18.50 -33.09 25.99
C MET A 1 18.18 -31.64 25.66
N THR A 2 18.55 -31.19 24.46
CA THR A 2 18.35 -29.81 24.03
C THR A 2 17.05 -29.75 23.24
N GLU A 3 15.97 -29.34 23.91
CA GLU A 3 14.72 -28.98 23.24
C GLU A 3 15.01 -27.83 22.28
N LYS A 4 15.07 -28.12 20.98
CA LYS A 4 14.99 -27.10 19.94
C LYS A 4 13.57 -26.55 19.97
N GLN A 5 13.38 -25.42 20.67
CA GLN A 5 12.19 -24.61 20.53
C GLN A 5 11.96 -24.33 19.04
N ALA A 6 10.91 -24.93 18.49
CA ALA A 6 10.46 -24.64 17.13
C ALA A 6 10.18 -23.13 17.03
N PRO A 7 10.62 -22.45 15.95
CA PRO A 7 10.46 -21.01 15.84
C PRO A 7 8.96 -20.69 15.94
N GLU A 8 8.59 -19.93 16.98
CA GLU A 8 7.27 -19.33 17.07
C GLU A 8 7.02 -18.63 15.73
N ARG A 9 6.02 -19.12 15.00
CA ARG A 9 5.60 -18.50 13.75
C ARG A 9 5.22 -17.07 14.11
N TYR A 10 6.07 -16.10 13.75
CA TYR A 10 5.80 -14.67 13.86
C TYR A 10 4.46 -14.40 13.19
N LYS A 11 3.37 -14.36 13.97
CA LYS A 11 2.08 -13.85 13.52
C LYS A 11 2.30 -12.36 13.32
N LEU A 12 2.66 -11.98 12.09
CA LEU A 12 2.62 -10.59 11.66
C LEU A 12 1.25 -10.05 12.04
N SER A 13 1.21 -9.05 12.92
CA SER A 13 -0.05 -8.47 13.33
C SER A 13 -0.76 -7.95 12.08
N VAL A 14 -2.03 -8.31 11.91
CA VAL A 14 -2.85 -7.86 10.76
C VAL A 14 -2.73 -6.35 10.59
N ARG A 15 -2.64 -5.61 11.69
CA ARG A 15 -2.36 -4.17 11.73
C ARG A 15 -1.09 -3.76 10.97
N ARG A 16 0.04 -4.44 11.17
CA ARG A 16 1.29 -4.14 10.44
C ARG A 16 1.14 -4.42 8.95
N ILE A 17 0.45 -5.51 8.59
CA ILE A 17 0.18 -5.83 7.18
C ILE A 17 -0.65 -4.71 6.55
N VAL A 18 -1.76 -4.31 7.16
CA VAL A 18 -2.61 -3.23 6.66
C VAL A 18 -1.86 -1.90 6.56
N PHE A 19 -1.04 -1.58 7.58
CA PHE A 19 -0.22 -0.37 7.59
C PHE A 19 0.76 -0.33 6.41
N PHE A 20 1.53 -1.40 6.20
CA PHE A 20 2.50 -1.46 5.09
C PHE A 20 1.82 -1.55 3.72
N THR A 21 0.69 -2.25 3.61
CA THR A 21 -0.12 -2.27 2.39
C THR A 21 -0.63 -0.88 2.04
N GLY A 22 -1.08 -0.10 3.03
CA GLY A 22 -1.50 1.29 2.81
C GLY A 22 -0.37 2.16 2.25
N ILE A 23 0.83 2.07 2.82
CA ILE A 23 2.02 2.78 2.31
C ILE A 23 2.36 2.32 0.89
N ALA A 24 2.36 1.03 0.63
CA ALA A 24 2.67 0.48 -0.68
C ALA A 24 1.71 1.00 -1.76
N LEU A 25 0.41 1.05 -1.47
CA LEU A 25 -0.60 1.58 -2.39
C LEU A 25 -0.39 3.07 -2.69
N ILE A 26 -0.02 3.87 -1.68
CA ILE A 26 0.31 5.29 -1.88
C ILE A 26 1.51 5.44 -2.81
N LEU A 27 2.59 4.67 -2.59
CA LEU A 27 3.80 4.74 -3.41
C LEU A 27 3.52 4.32 -4.86
N ILE A 28 2.73 3.26 -5.07
CA ILE A 28 2.34 2.81 -6.41
C ILE A 28 1.47 3.89 -7.08
N GLY A 29 0.47 4.42 -6.37
CA GLY A 29 -0.40 5.47 -6.89
C GLY A 29 0.36 6.74 -7.29
N TYR A 30 1.34 7.15 -6.48
CA TYR A 30 2.25 8.23 -6.81
C TYR A 30 3.12 7.92 -8.03
N GLY A 31 3.59 6.68 -8.15
CA GLY A 31 4.29 6.20 -9.34
C GLY A 31 3.46 6.37 -10.62
N PHE A 32 2.17 6.03 -10.58
CA PHE A 32 1.25 6.25 -11.71
C PHE A 32 1.06 7.74 -12.05
N LEU A 33 1.08 8.62 -11.05
CA LEU A 33 0.96 10.07 -11.24
C LEU A 33 2.26 10.75 -11.71
N SER A 34 3.41 10.10 -11.51
CA SER A 34 4.74 10.67 -11.79
C SER A 34 5.28 10.33 -13.19
N VAL A 35 4.57 9.51 -13.97
CA VAL A 35 4.98 9.16 -15.34
C VAL A 35 4.77 10.37 -16.25
N PRO A 36 5.76 10.71 -17.11
CA PRO A 36 5.72 11.95 -17.86
C PRO A 36 4.57 11.98 -18.90
N PRO A 37 4.09 13.19 -19.24
CA PRO A 37 2.83 13.45 -19.95
C PRO A 37 2.86 13.12 -21.45
N ASP A 38 3.90 12.46 -21.94
CA ASP A 38 4.08 11.98 -23.30
C ASP A 38 3.14 10.80 -23.67
N ALA A 39 2.33 10.33 -22.71
CA ALA A 39 1.18 9.49 -22.99
C ALA A 39 0.01 10.33 -23.54
N GLY A 40 -0.65 9.86 -24.60
CA GLY A 40 -1.83 10.53 -25.16
C GLY A 40 -2.91 10.83 -24.11
N PRO A 41 -3.77 11.84 -24.34
CA PRO A 41 -4.68 12.40 -23.34
C PRO A 41 -5.56 11.36 -22.64
N ASP A 42 -6.10 10.39 -23.39
CA ASP A 42 -6.94 9.32 -22.83
C ASP A 42 -6.18 8.41 -21.84
N VAL A 43 -4.91 8.12 -22.14
CA VAL A 43 -4.05 7.28 -21.31
C VAL A 43 -3.58 8.05 -20.07
N ALA A 44 -3.40 9.37 -20.20
CA ALA A 44 -3.06 10.24 -19.07
C ALA A 44 -4.22 10.33 -18.06
N GLU A 45 -5.46 10.48 -18.54
CA GLU A 45 -6.65 10.53 -17.68
C GLU A 45 -6.89 9.21 -16.95
N GLU A 46 -6.83 8.08 -17.67
CA GLU A 46 -7.01 6.75 -17.07
C GLU A 46 -5.95 6.49 -15.99
N ARG A 47 -4.69 6.87 -16.25
CA ARG A 47 -3.59 6.73 -15.27
C ARG A 47 -3.76 7.66 -14.08
N ALA A 48 -4.17 8.90 -14.31
CA ALA A 48 -4.42 9.86 -13.24
C ALA A 48 -5.53 9.34 -12.32
N PHE A 49 -6.62 8.82 -12.88
CA PHE A 49 -7.72 8.26 -12.11
C PHE A 49 -7.29 7.02 -11.30
N LYS A 50 -6.55 6.09 -11.92
CA LYS A 50 -5.99 4.91 -11.22
C LYS A 50 -5.01 5.30 -10.13
N GLY A 51 -4.10 6.23 -10.42
CA GLY A 51 -3.10 6.73 -9.48
C GLY A 51 -3.75 7.40 -8.27
N LEU A 52 -4.73 8.29 -8.52
CA LEU A 52 -5.49 8.94 -7.46
C LEU A 52 -6.27 7.93 -6.60
N GLY A 53 -6.94 6.96 -7.24
CA GLY A 53 -7.67 5.90 -6.55
C GLY A 53 -6.77 5.06 -5.63
N LEU A 54 -5.57 4.71 -6.10
CA LEU A 54 -4.57 3.99 -5.30
C LEU A 54 -4.06 4.80 -4.11
N VAL A 55 -3.80 6.10 -4.30
CA VAL A 55 -3.38 6.99 -3.19
C VAL A 55 -4.48 7.09 -2.14
N VAL A 56 -5.73 7.31 -2.55
CA VAL A 56 -6.86 7.42 -1.61
C VAL A 56 -7.09 6.11 -0.85
N ALA A 57 -7.10 4.97 -1.55
CA ALA A 57 -7.27 3.66 -0.90
C ALA A 57 -6.11 3.34 0.06
N GLY A 58 -4.88 3.65 -0.34
CA GLY A 58 -3.71 3.48 0.50
C GLY A 58 -3.73 4.36 1.75
N ALA A 59 -4.12 5.63 1.60
CA ALA A 59 -4.28 6.56 2.71
C ALA A 59 -5.37 6.11 3.70
N ALA A 60 -6.51 5.60 3.19
CA ALA A 60 -7.58 5.07 4.04
C ALA A 60 -7.14 3.85 4.86
N LEU A 61 -6.41 2.90 4.24
CA LEU A 61 -5.87 1.73 4.93
C LEU A 61 -4.80 2.12 5.96
N TRP A 62 -3.90 3.02 5.58
CA TRP A 62 -2.82 3.49 6.44
C TRP A 62 -3.38 4.24 7.67
N LEU A 63 -4.24 5.24 7.47
CA LEU A 63 -4.89 5.99 8.55
C LEU A 63 -5.83 5.10 9.38
N GLY A 64 -6.61 4.23 8.74
CA GLY A 64 -7.47 3.27 9.42
C GLY A 64 -6.69 2.33 10.35
N SER A 65 -5.48 1.92 9.96
CA SER A 65 -4.61 1.10 10.81
C SER A 65 -4.01 1.85 12.01
N LEU A 66 -3.92 3.18 11.93
CA LEU A 66 -3.48 4.03 13.06
C LEU A 66 -4.62 4.21 14.06
N LEU A 67 -5.82 4.50 13.57
CA LEU A 67 -7.00 4.80 14.39
C LEU A 67 -7.62 3.56 15.05
N ASN A 68 -7.48 2.38 14.45
CA ASN A 68 -8.00 1.12 14.98
C ASN A 68 -7.08 0.50 16.06
N SER A 69 -6.68 1.32 17.04
CA SER A 69 -5.71 0.97 18.10
C SER A 69 -6.20 -0.10 19.07
#